data_AF-A0A6N6PTJ8-F1
#
_entry.id   AF-A0A6N6PTJ8-F1
#
_cell.length_a   1.000
_cell.length_b   1.000
_cell.length_c   1.000
_cell.angle_alpha   90.00
_cell.angle_beta   90.00
_cell.angle_gamma   90.00
#
_symmetry.space_group_name_H-M   'P 1'
#
loop_
_entity.id
_entity.type
_entity.pdbx_description
1 polymer ?
#
loop_
_entity_poly.entity_id
_entity_poly.type
_entity_poly.pdbx_seq_one_letter_code
_entity_poly.pdbx_strand_id
1 'polypeptide(L)' 'MAKLRVELRGTAKGDLPCRTNLEAEVSITGKGRWSSLQLVGDEFKKFGEVTAWRATLWSGDQLLGEQKSFLW' A
#
# COMPACT_ATOMS: atom_id res chain seq x y z
N MET A 1 -12.91 -4.62 -12.89
CA MET A 1 -12.19 -3.77 -11.93
C MET A 1 -11.19 -4.64 -11.20
N ALA A 2 -10.01 -4.12 -10.89
CA ALA A 2 -9.03 -4.79 -10.05
C ALA A 2 -8.83 -3.98 -8.76
N LYS A 3 -8.27 -4.62 -7.74
CA LYS A 3 -8.02 -4.00 -6.44
C LYS A 3 -6.52 -3.90 -6.21
N LEU A 4 -6.03 -2.67 -6.06
CA LEU A 4 -4.67 -2.39 -5.62
C LEU A 4 -4.68 -2.28 -4.10
N ARG A 5 -3.90 -3.12 -3.43
CA ARG A 5 -3.69 -3.10 -1.99
C ARG A 5 -2.23 -2.77 -1.71
N VAL A 6 -1.99 -1.76 -0.87
CA VAL A 6 -0.67 -1.40 -0.38
C VAL A 6 -0.66 -1.57 1.14
N GLU A 7 0.14 -2.52 1.60
CA GLU A 7 0.38 -2.75 3.01
C GLU A 7 1.66 -2.01 3.39
N LEU A 8 1.58 -1.19 4.43
CA LEU A 8 2.67 -0.35 4.92
C LEU A 8 3.09 -0.83 6.30
N ARG A 9 4.39 -0.86 6.55
CA ARG A 9 5.01 -0.99 7.87
C ARG A 9 5.81 0.26 8.16
N GLY A 10 5.78 0.67 9.42
CA GLY A 10 6.44 1.89 9.85
C GLY A 10 6.78 1.90 11.32
N THR A 11 7.28 3.04 11.76
CA THR A 11 7.61 3.35 13.16
C THR A 11 6.78 4.54 13.61
N ALA A 12 5.79 4.28 14.46
CA ALA A 12 4.97 5.31 15.08
C ALA A 12 5.78 6.09 16.12
N LYS A 13 5.24 7.23 16.57
CA LYS A 13 5.85 7.99 17.67
C LYS A 13 6.11 7.09 18.89
N GLY A 14 7.35 7.09 19.38
CA GLY A 14 7.80 6.20 20.46
C GLY A 14 8.45 4.91 19.97
N ASP A 15 8.91 4.86 18.71
CA ASP A 15 9.62 3.73 18.07
C ASP A 15 8.84 2.41 18.08
N LEU A 16 7.51 2.49 18.14
CA LEU A 16 6.64 1.33 18.12
C LEU A 16 6.36 0.91 16.67
N PRO A 17 6.53 -0.39 16.33
CA PRO A 17 6.16 -0.89 15.02
C PRO A 17 4.67 -0.69 14.76
N CYS A 18 4.32 -0.13 13.60
CA CYS A 18 2.93 0.04 13.18
C CYS A 18 2.71 -0.49 11.76
N ARG A 19 1.45 -0.80 11.45
CA ARG A 19 1.02 -1.28 10.14
C ARG A 19 -0.28 -0.60 9.72
N THR A 20 -0.41 -0.34 8.43
CA THR A 20 -1.67 0.12 7.84
C THR A 20 -1.83 -0.44 6.43
N ASN A 21 -3.07 -0.54 5.98
CA ASN A 21 -3.41 -1.03 4.65
C ASN A 21 -4.19 0.05 3.91
N LEU A 22 -3.73 0.36 2.71
CA LEU A 22 -4.43 1.24 1.77
C LEU A 22 -4.97 0.38 0.63
N GLU A 23 -6.21 0.63 0.23
CA GLU A 23 -6.84 -0.10 -0.86
C GLU A 23 -7.51 0.88 -1.83
N ALA A 24 -7.43 0.59 -3.13
CA ALA A 24 -8.09 1.35 -4.17
C ALA A 24 -8.56 0.42 -5.29
N GLU A 25 -9.73 0.72 -5.85
CA GLU A 25 -10.16 0.11 -7.11
C GLU A 25 -9.41 0.77 -8.27
N VAL A 26 -8.84 -0.06 -9.14
CA VAL A 26 -8.09 0.37 -10.31
C VAL A 26 -8.62 -0.33 -11.56
N SER A 27 -8.59 0.40 -12.68
CA SER A 27 -8.88 -0.16 -13.99
C SER A 27 -7.61 -0.62 -14.66
N ILE A 28 -7.47 -1.93 -14.87
CA ILE A 28 -6.38 -2.50 -15.67
C ILE A 28 -6.77 -2.34 -17.14
N THR A 29 -6.20 -1.32 -17.79
CA THR A 29 -6.29 -1.14 -19.24
C THR A 29 -4.99 -1.63 -19.89
N GLY A 30 -5.00 -2.02 -21.17
CA GLY A 30 -3.81 -2.47 -21.90
C GLY A 30 -2.67 -1.43 -22.03
N LYS A 31 -2.88 -0.20 -21.54
CA LYS A 31 -1.85 0.82 -21.35
C LYS A 31 -1.62 0.99 -19.84
N GLY A 32 -0.37 0.98 -19.40
CA GLY A 32 -0.01 1.26 -18.01
C GLY A 32 -0.52 2.64 -17.57
N ARG A 33 -1.26 2.70 -16.46
CA ARG A 33 -1.72 3.96 -15.85
C ARG A 33 -1.25 4.02 -14.42
N TRP A 34 -0.79 5.21 -14.02
CA TRP A 34 -0.50 5.49 -12.62
C TRP A 34 -1.79 5.53 -11.80
N SER A 35 -1.73 4.99 -10.59
CA SER A 35 -2.76 5.09 -9.56
C SER A 35 -2.10 5.59 -8.27
N SER A 36 -2.83 6.33 -7.45
CA SER A 36 -2.34 6.85 -6.17
C SER A 36 -3.17 6.31 -5.01
N LEU A 37 -2.48 5.96 -3.92
CA LEU A 37 -3.07 5.71 -2.61
C LEU A 37 -2.39 6.66 -1.63
N GLN A 38 -3.18 7.33 -0.80
CA GLN A 38 -2.70 8.40 0.06
C GLN A 38 -2.87 8.03 1.53
N LEU A 39 -1.77 8.14 2.28
CA LEU A 39 -1.77 8.18 3.74
C LEU A 39 -1.50 9.62 4.13
N VAL A 40 -2.50 10.33 4.66
CA VAL A 40 -2.45 11.78 4.85
C VAL A 40 -2.92 12.21 6.23
N GLY A 41 -2.67 13.48 6.57
CA GLY A 41 -3.17 14.11 7.78
C GLY A 41 -2.73 13.38 9.05
N ASP A 42 -3.68 13.15 9.95
CA ASP A 42 -3.40 12.56 11.26
C ASP A 42 -3.07 11.07 11.17
N GLU A 43 -3.51 10.37 10.13
CA GLU A 43 -3.12 8.98 9.90
C GLU A 43 -1.62 8.88 9.61
N PHE A 44 -1.11 9.77 8.75
CA PHE A 44 0.32 9.85 8.48
C PHE A 44 1.12 10.24 9.73
N LYS A 45 0.67 11.25 10.48
CA LYS A 45 1.36 11.69 11.71
C LYS A 45 1.42 10.60 12.79
N LYS A 46 0.39 9.75 12.88
CA LYS A 46 0.36 8.61 13.80
C LYS A 46 1.22 7.46 13.32
N PHE A 47 1.20 7.20 12.01
CA PHE A 47 1.96 6.12 11.39
C PHE A 47 3.47 6.38 11.42
N GLY A 48 3.89 7.64 11.26
CA GLY A 48 5.30 8.01 11.27
C GLY A 48 6.02 7.55 10.00
N GLU A 49 7.27 7.11 10.14
CA GLU A 49 8.13 6.77 9.01
C GLU A 49 7.73 5.43 8.39
N VAL A 50 7.64 5.38 7.05
CA VAL A 50 7.43 4.12 6.32
C VAL A 50 8.78 3.40 6.18
N THR A 51 8.89 2.23 6.80
CA THR A 51 10.11 1.41 6.80
C THR A 51 10.06 0.26 5.80
N ALA A 52 8.86 -0.26 5.50
CA ALA A 52 8.66 -1.28 4.48
C ALA A 52 7.26 -1.22 3.87
N TRP A 53 7.11 -1.70 2.64
CA TRP A 53 5.82 -1.76 1.95
C TRP A 53 5.68 -2.98 1.04
N ARG A 54 4.44 -3.42 0.81
CA ARG A 54 4.05 -4.39 -0.22
C ARG A 54 2.82 -3.90 -0.96
N ALA A 55 2.92 -3.83 -2.28
CA ALA A 55 1.83 -3.56 -3.19
C ALA A 55 1.40 -4.86 -3.87
N THR A 56 0.10 -5.15 -3.86
CA THR A 56 -0.50 -6.32 -4.52
C THR A 56 -1.68 -5.90 -5.37
N LEU A 57 -1.78 -6.47 -6.56
CA LEU A 57 -2.87 -6.24 -7.51
C LEU A 57 -3.74 -7.49 -7.60
N TRP A 58 -5.04 -7.35 -7.34
CA TRP A 58 -5.99 -8.45 -7.26
C TRP A 58 -7.11 -8.30 -8.29
N SER A 59 -7.59 -9.42 -8.83
CA SER A 59 -8.82 -9.50 -9.63
C SER A 59 -9.70 -10.60 -9.03
N GLY A 60 -10.70 -10.21 -8.24
CA GLY A 60 -11.37 -11.14 -7.34
C GLY A 60 -10.37 -11.73 -6.35
N ASP A 61 -10.32 -13.06 -6.26
CA ASP A 61 -9.38 -13.78 -5.41
C ASP A 61 -8.03 -14.08 -6.09
N GLN A 62 -7.88 -13.70 -7.36
CA GLN A 62 -6.66 -13.92 -8.12
C GLN A 62 -5.65 -12.79 -7.89
N LEU A 63 -4.45 -13.13 -7.39
CA LEU A 63 -3.31 -12.22 -7.36
C LEU A 63 -2.72 -12.09 -8.76
N LEU A 64 -2.80 -10.88 -9.33
CA LEU A 64 -2.26 -10.55 -10.66
C LEU A 64 -0.81 -10.09 -10.62
N GLY A 65 -0.37 -9.53 -9.49
CA GLY A 65 1.01 -9.07 -9.33
C GLY A 65 1.33 -8.60 -7.92
N GLU A 66 2.61 -8.71 -7.56
CA GLU A 66 3.16 -8.24 -6.29
C GLU A 66 4.42 -7.42 -6.56
N GLN A 67 4.60 -6.36 -5.78
CA GLN A 67 5.88 -5.67 -5.64
C GLN A 67 6.07 -5.26 -4.19
N LYS A 68 7.31 -5.21 -3.71
CA LYS A 68 7.60 -4.90 -2.30
C LYS A 68 8.95 -4.21 -2.15
N SER A 69 9.10 -3.46 -1.06
CA SER A 69 10.40 -2.94 -0.63
C SER A 69 11.35 -4.08 -0.26
N PHE A 70 12.65 -3.82 -0.28
CA PHE A 70 13.67 -4.77 0.18
C PHE A 70 13.46 -5.25 1.62
N LEU A 71 13.00 -4.36 2.52
CA LEU A 71 12.81 -4.64 3.95
C LEU A 71 11.46 -5.31 4.28
N TRP A 72 10.70 -5.76 3.28
CA TRP A 72 9.38 -6.35 3.49
C TRP A 72 9.42 -7.77 4.05
#